data_AF-A0A6C0P854-F1
#
_entry.id   AF-A0A6C0P854-F1
#
_cell.length_a   1.000
_cell.length_b   1.000
_cell.length_c   1.000
_cell.angle_alpha   90.00
_cell.angle_beta   90.00
_cell.angle_gamma   90.00
#
_symmetry.space_group_name_H-M   'P 1'
#
loop_
_entity.id
_entity.type
_entity.pdbx_description
1 polymer ?
#
loop_
_entity_poly.entity_id
_entity_poly.type
_entity_poly.pdbx_seq_one_letter_code
_entity_poly.pdbx_strand_id
1 'polypeptide(L)'
;MKRRPYLILISFLVFLVAGCSQSSSYGTPAPIKNLKWGMNVKETLDVLGIAEKGLTETSSLGTTRIFKANEKIKIHDRPAEVSFTFDYYSPEPILFRITAKFKPEDVAYIEKELNKQRGQGSILQYNGKNEPMQISWKDASLQTNKEWLAAVEKVYTAMGMKITENLMENGVNVMDKPITSCVLESDTNSPRYGTVSFDGSVAAMLNYPERFVPKK
;
A
#
# COMPACT_ATOMS: atom_id res chain seq x y z
N MET A 1 -50.20 26.05 15.39
CA MET A 1 -49.29 24.89 15.19
C MET A 1 -47.91 25.24 15.72
N LYS A 2 -47.52 24.70 16.88
CA LYS A 2 -46.17 24.87 17.46
C LYS A 2 -45.19 23.97 16.69
N ARG A 3 -44.37 24.55 15.80
CA ARG A 3 -43.29 23.83 15.11
C ARG A 3 -42.27 23.39 16.18
N ARG A 4 -42.16 22.08 16.41
CA ARG A 4 -41.22 21.49 17.36
C ARG A 4 -39.78 21.69 16.83
N PRO A 5 -38.92 22.47 17.51
CA PRO A 5 -37.56 22.74 17.04
C PRO A 5 -36.64 21.50 17.07
N TYR A 6 -37.08 20.42 17.73
CA TYR A 6 -36.32 19.18 17.88
C TYR A 6 -36.16 18.36 16.60
N LEU A 7 -37.05 18.50 15.61
CA LEU A 7 -36.97 17.74 14.36
C LEU A 7 -35.83 18.22 13.44
N ILE A 8 -35.46 19.50 13.52
CA ILE A 8 -34.36 20.07 12.72
C ILE A 8 -33.00 19.70 13.33
N LEU A 9 -32.93 19.58 14.66
CA LEU A 9 -31.69 19.20 15.35
C LEU A 9 -31.27 17.75 15.05
N ILE A 10 -32.24 16.84 14.92
CA ILE A 10 -31.99 15.44 14.58
C ILE A 10 -31.54 15.30 13.11
N SER A 11 -32.10 16.08 12.18
CA SER A 11 -31.64 16.06 10.78
C SER A 11 -30.21 16.60 10.62
N PHE A 12 -29.78 17.55 11.46
CA PHE A 12 -28.40 18.04 11.45
C PHE A 12 -27.40 17.02 12.01
N LEU A 13 -27.83 16.17 12.96
CA LEU A 13 -26.98 15.13 13.54
C LEU A 13 -26.70 13.99 12.54
N VAL A 14 -27.62 13.68 11.63
CA VAL A 14 -27.44 12.62 10.63
C VAL A 14 -26.41 13.01 9.55
N PHE A 15 -26.22 14.31 9.27
CA PHE A 15 -25.17 14.78 8.36
C PHE A 15 -23.76 14.79 8.99
N LEU A 16 -23.64 14.74 10.32
CA LEU A 16 -22.35 14.71 11.01
C LEU A 16 -21.74 13.30 11.10
N VAL A 17 -22.50 12.24 10.81
CA VAL A 17 -22.01 10.85 10.79
C VAL A 17 -21.56 10.39 9.40
N ALA A 18 -21.62 11.26 8.39
CA ALA A 18 -20.92 11.06 7.11
C ALA A 18 -19.43 11.42 7.18
N GLY A 19 -18.82 11.20 8.35
CA GLY A 19 -17.40 11.44 8.61
C GLY A 19 -16.52 10.46 7.82
N CYS A 20 -15.99 10.96 6.70
CA CYS A 20 -14.67 10.62 6.16
C CYS A 20 -14.35 9.13 6.01
N SER A 21 -15.14 8.41 5.22
CA SER A 21 -14.54 7.41 4.33
C SER A 21 -13.80 8.17 3.23
N GLN A 22 -12.63 8.72 3.55
CA GLN A 22 -11.73 9.29 2.55
C GLN A 22 -11.28 8.12 1.69
N SER A 23 -11.95 7.86 0.57
CA SER A 23 -11.54 6.86 -0.41
C SER A 23 -10.05 7.09 -0.69
N SER A 24 -9.23 6.03 -0.63
CA SER A 24 -7.85 6.07 -1.10
C SER A 24 -7.87 6.66 -2.50
N SER A 25 -7.49 7.94 -2.64
CA SER A 25 -7.68 8.68 -3.89
C SER A 25 -6.56 8.44 -4.89
N TYR A 26 -5.46 7.82 -4.44
CA TYR A 26 -4.24 7.71 -5.22
C TYR A 26 -3.90 6.25 -5.54
N GLY A 27 -3.84 5.96 -6.83
CA GLY A 27 -3.45 4.67 -7.39
C GLY A 27 -4.42 3.53 -7.09
N THR A 28 -3.95 2.31 -7.29
CA THR A 28 -4.68 1.08 -6.98
C THR A 28 -4.82 0.92 -5.46
N PRO A 29 -6.05 0.70 -4.93
CA PRO A 29 -6.26 0.47 -3.50
C PRO A 29 -5.44 -0.70 -2.95
N ALA A 30 -5.21 -0.72 -1.63
CA ALA A 30 -4.61 -1.87 -0.99
C ALA A 30 -5.46 -3.14 -1.24
N PRO A 31 -4.85 -4.33 -1.42
CA PRO A 31 -5.52 -5.57 -1.82
C PRO A 31 -6.45 -6.17 -0.75
N ILE A 32 -6.59 -5.53 0.41
CA ILE A 32 -7.46 -5.95 1.51
C ILE A 32 -8.51 -4.87 1.73
N LYS A 33 -9.78 -5.29 1.80
CA LYS A 33 -10.93 -4.39 1.91
C LYS A 33 -10.76 -3.41 3.08
N ASN A 34 -11.12 -2.15 2.84
CA ASN A 34 -11.06 -1.02 3.79
C ASN A 34 -9.65 -0.59 4.24
N LEU A 35 -8.61 -1.37 3.94
CA LEU A 35 -7.23 -1.00 4.21
C LEU A 35 -6.78 0.11 3.25
N LYS A 36 -5.99 1.05 3.73
CA LYS A 36 -5.46 2.17 2.94
C LYS A 36 -3.95 2.30 3.11
N TRP A 37 -3.29 2.68 2.03
CA TRP A 37 -1.87 3.05 2.08
C TRP A 37 -1.68 4.25 2.99
N GLY A 38 -0.74 4.13 3.92
CA GLY A 38 -0.40 5.15 4.90
C GLY A 38 -1.09 5.03 6.26
N MET A 39 -2.00 4.07 6.43
CA MET A 39 -2.54 3.73 7.75
C MET A 39 -1.42 3.35 8.72
N ASN A 40 -1.57 3.74 9.98
CA ASN A 40 -0.66 3.31 11.03
C ASN A 40 -1.00 1.90 11.53
N VAL A 41 -0.19 1.37 12.44
CA VAL A 41 -0.35 -0.01 12.94
C VAL A 41 -1.73 -0.21 13.58
N LYS A 42 -2.16 0.73 14.43
CA LYS A 42 -3.45 0.63 15.13
C LYS A 42 -4.62 0.68 14.16
N GLU A 43 -4.62 1.65 13.24
CA GLU A 43 -5.65 1.76 12.21
C GLU A 43 -5.73 0.49 11.34
N THR A 44 -4.57 -0.07 10.99
CA THR A 44 -4.47 -1.32 10.22
C THR A 44 -5.11 -2.47 10.98
N LEU A 45 -4.78 -2.65 12.27
CA LEU A 45 -5.35 -3.70 13.12
C LEU A 45 -6.86 -3.55 13.29
N ASP A 46 -7.32 -2.33 13.55
CA ASP A 46 -8.74 -2.00 13.73
C ASP A 46 -9.54 -2.34 12.45
N VAL A 47 -9.02 -1.98 11.27
CA VAL A 47 -9.63 -2.29 9.97
C VAL A 47 -9.69 -3.79 9.69
N LEU A 48 -8.63 -4.51 10.07
CA LEU A 48 -8.57 -5.96 9.88
C LEU A 48 -9.43 -6.73 10.91
N GLY A 49 -9.88 -6.06 11.97
CA GLY A 49 -10.53 -6.72 13.10
C GLY A 49 -9.60 -7.69 13.84
N ILE A 50 -8.29 -7.44 13.79
CA ILE A 50 -7.26 -8.29 14.36
C ILE A 50 -6.79 -7.67 15.67
N ALA A 51 -6.84 -8.44 16.76
CA ALA A 51 -6.22 -8.01 18.02
C ALA A 51 -4.70 -7.88 17.84
N GLU A 52 -4.03 -7.04 18.63
CA GLU A 52 -2.57 -6.83 18.52
C GLU A 52 -1.75 -8.13 18.55
N LYS A 53 -2.17 -9.11 19.37
CA LYS A 53 -1.56 -10.46 19.46
C LYS A 53 -1.74 -11.32 18.20
N GLY A 54 -2.55 -10.88 17.24
CA GLY A 54 -2.78 -11.53 15.95
C GLY A 54 -1.73 -11.20 14.90
N LEU A 55 -0.76 -10.33 15.22
CA LEU A 55 0.42 -10.07 14.41
C LEU A 55 1.69 -10.50 15.15
N THR A 56 2.66 -10.99 14.40
CA THR A 56 4.02 -11.28 14.90
C THR A 56 5.02 -10.43 14.14
N GLU A 57 5.85 -9.65 14.84
CA GLU A 57 6.98 -8.96 14.21
C GLU A 57 8.02 -9.99 13.75
N THR A 58 8.35 -10.02 12.46
CA THR A 58 9.24 -11.03 11.87
C THR A 58 10.60 -10.47 11.46
N SER A 59 10.70 -9.16 11.27
CA SER A 59 11.94 -8.49 10.87
C SER A 59 11.90 -7.00 11.18
N SER A 60 13.06 -6.46 11.52
CA SER A 60 13.32 -5.02 11.63
C SER A 60 14.61 -4.69 10.89
N LEU A 61 14.54 -3.80 9.90
CA LEU A 61 15.68 -3.33 9.12
C LEU A 61 15.67 -1.81 9.02
N GLY A 62 16.63 -1.16 9.68
CA GLY A 62 16.64 0.30 9.80
C GLY A 62 15.35 0.79 10.47
N THR A 63 14.59 1.63 9.76
CA THR A 63 13.28 2.12 10.23
C THR A 63 12.12 1.25 9.79
N THR A 64 12.35 0.20 9.01
CA THR A 64 11.27 -0.63 8.48
C THR A 64 11.02 -1.82 9.39
N ARG A 65 9.76 -2.07 9.74
CA ARG A 65 9.35 -3.29 10.48
C ARG A 65 8.32 -4.09 9.70
N ILE A 66 8.41 -5.40 9.79
CA ILE A 66 7.53 -6.34 9.11
C ILE A 66 6.73 -7.13 10.14
N PHE A 67 5.42 -7.11 10.01
CA PHE A 67 4.49 -7.83 10.86
C PHE A 67 3.74 -8.88 10.04
N LYS A 68 3.89 -10.15 10.38
CA LYS A 68 3.14 -11.25 9.76
C LYS A 68 1.82 -11.47 10.49
N ALA A 69 0.73 -11.61 9.74
CA ALA A 69 -0.55 -12.05 10.30
C ALA A 69 -0.47 -13.52 10.71
N ASN A 70 -0.95 -13.82 11.91
CA ASN A 70 -0.97 -15.18 12.45
C ASN A 70 -2.00 -16.05 11.74
N GLU A 71 -3.08 -15.43 11.24
CA GLU A 71 -4.11 -16.08 10.44
C GLU A 71 -3.99 -15.70 8.96
N LYS A 72 -4.49 -16.57 8.09
CA LYS A 72 -4.54 -16.28 6.65
C LYS A 72 -5.58 -15.22 6.36
N ILE A 73 -5.22 -14.25 5.53
CA ILE A 73 -6.11 -13.17 5.10
C ILE A 73 -6.50 -13.42 3.64
N LYS A 74 -7.76 -13.17 3.30
CA LYS A 74 -8.24 -13.30 1.92
C LYS A 74 -7.80 -12.10 1.08
N ILE A 75 -7.15 -12.38 -0.04
CA ILE A 75 -6.82 -11.42 -1.10
C ILE A 75 -7.30 -12.02 -2.43
N HIS A 76 -8.09 -11.27 -3.20
CA HIS A 76 -8.77 -11.78 -4.40
C HIS A 76 -9.49 -13.12 -4.14
N ASP A 77 -10.27 -13.20 -3.06
CA ASP A 77 -11.01 -14.41 -2.65
C ASP A 77 -10.15 -15.66 -2.34
N ARG A 78 -8.82 -15.54 -2.30
CA ARG A 78 -7.89 -16.62 -1.95
C ARG A 78 -7.20 -16.35 -0.60
N PRO A 79 -7.10 -17.35 0.28
CA PRO A 79 -6.40 -17.20 1.55
C PRO A 79 -4.88 -17.16 1.33
N ALA A 80 -4.22 -16.13 1.84
CA ALA A 80 -2.77 -15.94 1.76
C ALA A 80 -2.15 -15.76 3.15
N GLU A 81 -0.87 -16.14 3.27
CA GLU A 81 -0.05 -15.68 4.39
C GLU A 81 0.37 -14.24 4.12
N VAL A 82 -0.08 -13.31 4.97
CA VAL A 82 0.10 -11.88 4.73
C VAL A 82 1.09 -11.28 5.72
N SER A 83 1.97 -10.42 5.22
CA SER A 83 2.84 -9.57 6.02
C SER A 83 2.63 -8.10 5.64
N PHE A 84 2.63 -7.25 6.66
CA PHE A 84 2.49 -5.81 6.56
C PHE A 84 3.83 -5.17 6.86
N THR A 85 4.26 -4.25 6.02
CA THR A 85 5.52 -3.52 6.18
C THR A 85 5.24 -2.06 6.47
N PHE A 86 5.76 -1.60 7.60
CA PHE A 86 5.59 -0.24 8.09
C PHE A 86 6.94 0.48 8.15
N ASP A 87 6.94 1.75 7.78
CA ASP A 87 8.07 2.65 7.99
C ASP A 87 7.91 3.41 9.32
N TYR A 88 8.89 3.30 10.21
CA TYR A 88 8.97 3.96 11.51
C TYR A 88 9.91 5.19 11.48
N TYR A 89 10.33 5.66 10.30
CA TYR A 89 11.07 6.91 10.19
C TYR A 89 10.22 8.12 10.64
N SER A 90 8.90 7.99 10.45
CA SER A 90 7.89 8.99 10.79
C SER A 90 7.40 8.90 12.24
N PRO A 91 6.86 9.99 12.81
CA PRO A 91 6.30 9.98 14.18
C PRO A 91 5.22 8.93 14.42
N GLU A 92 4.41 8.64 13.39
CA GLU A 92 3.50 7.51 13.37
C GLU A 92 3.99 6.51 12.31
N PRO A 93 4.04 5.19 12.61
CA PRO A 93 4.46 4.20 11.63
C PRO A 93 3.50 4.15 10.45
N ILE A 94 4.01 3.95 9.23
CA ILE A 94 3.22 4.12 8.01
C ILE A 94 3.22 2.83 7.19
N LEU A 95 2.03 2.25 6.94
CA LEU A 95 1.87 1.10 6.04
C LEU A 95 2.17 1.49 4.59
N PHE A 96 3.21 0.91 4.00
CA PHE A 96 3.57 1.18 2.61
C PHE A 96 3.71 -0.07 1.73
N ARG A 97 3.78 -1.26 2.33
CA ARG A 97 3.88 -2.51 1.57
C ARG A 97 3.12 -3.65 2.24
N ILE A 98 2.54 -4.49 1.40
CA ILE A 98 1.87 -5.74 1.79
C ILE A 98 2.47 -6.86 0.97
N THR A 99 2.90 -7.92 1.63
CA THR A 99 3.38 -9.14 0.96
C THR A 99 2.41 -10.26 1.25
N ALA A 100 1.97 -10.96 0.21
CA ALA A 100 1.03 -12.07 0.30
C ALA A 100 1.64 -13.31 -0.34
N LYS A 101 1.74 -14.41 0.41
CA LYS A 101 2.17 -15.71 -0.11
C LYS A 101 0.95 -16.60 -0.31
N PHE A 102 0.67 -16.92 -1.57
CA PHE A 102 -0.38 -17.84 -1.98
C PHE A 102 0.14 -19.27 -2.08
N LYS A 103 -0.78 -20.23 -2.08
CA LYS A 103 -0.43 -21.61 -2.41
C LYS A 103 -0.17 -21.75 -3.92
N PRO A 104 0.68 -22.71 -4.34
CA PRO A 104 0.97 -22.95 -5.76
C PRO A 104 -0.26 -23.06 -6.66
N GLU A 105 -1.29 -23.78 -6.21
CA GLU A 105 -2.53 -23.99 -6.97
C GLU A 105 -3.36 -22.72 -7.21
N ASP A 106 -3.14 -21.66 -6.42
CA ASP A 106 -3.88 -20.39 -6.55
C ASP A 106 -3.14 -19.37 -7.44
N VAL A 107 -1.86 -19.59 -7.77
CA VAL A 107 -1.02 -18.58 -8.45
C VAL A 107 -1.58 -18.14 -9.80
N ALA A 108 -2.02 -19.08 -10.64
CA ALA A 108 -2.61 -18.78 -11.94
C ALA A 108 -3.91 -17.96 -11.82
N TYR A 109 -4.69 -18.21 -10.76
CA TYR A 109 -5.90 -17.43 -10.47
C TYR A 109 -5.53 -16.00 -10.04
N ILE A 110 -4.53 -15.84 -9.19
CA ILE A 110 -4.05 -14.52 -8.74
C ILE A 110 -3.50 -13.70 -9.90
N GLU A 111 -2.69 -14.30 -10.77
CA GLU A 111 -2.19 -13.61 -11.97
C GLU A 111 -3.35 -13.13 -12.86
N LYS A 112 -4.36 -13.98 -13.07
CA LYS A 112 -5.56 -13.62 -13.84
C LYS A 112 -6.33 -12.45 -13.23
N GLU A 113 -6.54 -12.45 -11.92
CA GLU A 113 -7.24 -11.34 -11.24
C GLU A 113 -6.42 -10.04 -11.27
N LEU A 114 -5.09 -10.12 -11.12
CA LEU A 114 -4.22 -8.95 -11.29
C LEU A 114 -4.29 -8.40 -12.71
N ASN A 115 -4.25 -9.27 -13.73
CA ASN A 115 -4.39 -8.85 -15.12
C ASN A 115 -5.77 -8.21 -15.40
N LYS A 116 -6.84 -8.74 -14.80
CA LYS A 116 -8.18 -8.17 -14.92
C LYS A 116 -8.28 -6.78 -14.30
N GLN A 117 -7.61 -6.55 -13.17
CA GLN A 117 -7.67 -5.28 -12.45
C GLN A 117 -6.73 -4.22 -13.01
N ARG A 118 -5.55 -4.62 -13.50
CA ARG A 118 -4.43 -3.70 -13.81
C ARG A 118 -3.93 -3.78 -15.25
N GLY A 119 -4.58 -4.58 -16.10
CA GLY A 119 -4.11 -4.86 -17.46
C GLY A 119 -2.98 -5.89 -17.48
N GLN A 120 -2.44 -6.16 -18.67
CA GLN A 120 -1.41 -7.20 -18.84
C GLN A 120 -0.12 -6.85 -18.08
N GLY A 121 0.34 -7.77 -17.25
CA GLY A 121 1.60 -7.63 -16.51
C GLY A 121 2.82 -7.64 -17.43
N SER A 122 3.85 -6.89 -17.04
CA SER A 122 5.14 -6.86 -17.72
C SER A 122 6.10 -7.86 -17.07
N ILE A 123 6.74 -8.71 -17.88
CA ILE A 123 7.74 -9.65 -17.40
C ILE A 123 9.03 -8.88 -17.08
N LEU A 124 9.47 -8.90 -15.82
CA LEU A 124 10.68 -8.22 -15.36
C LEU A 124 11.94 -9.07 -15.55
N GLN A 125 11.81 -10.38 -15.39
CA GLN A 125 12.94 -11.31 -15.38
C GLN A 125 12.51 -12.66 -15.96
N TYR A 126 13.45 -13.32 -16.63
CA TYR A 126 13.31 -14.67 -17.17
C TYR A 126 14.38 -15.59 -16.57
N ASN A 127 14.06 -16.87 -16.41
CA ASN A 127 15.03 -17.87 -15.96
C ASN A 127 15.87 -18.39 -17.14
N GLY A 128 16.82 -19.30 -16.87
CA GLY A 128 17.66 -19.92 -17.91
C GLY A 128 16.92 -20.76 -18.95
N LYS A 129 15.61 -21.02 -18.77
CA LYS A 129 14.71 -21.69 -19.72
C LYS A 129 13.80 -20.71 -20.47
N ASN A 130 14.03 -19.39 -20.33
CA ASN A 130 13.16 -18.33 -20.86
C ASN A 130 11.73 -18.34 -20.32
N GLU A 131 11.51 -18.85 -19.10
CA GLU A 131 10.22 -18.78 -18.43
C GLU A 131 10.17 -17.51 -17.56
N PRO A 132 9.00 -16.83 -17.44
CA PRO A 132 8.87 -15.66 -16.59
C PRO A 132 9.17 -15.98 -15.13
N MET A 133 10.11 -15.25 -14.52
CA MET A 133 10.40 -15.34 -13.08
C MET A 133 9.60 -14.34 -12.26
N GLN A 134 9.40 -13.15 -12.81
CA GLN A 134 8.72 -12.05 -12.14
C GLN A 134 7.82 -11.32 -13.12
N ILE A 135 6.58 -11.10 -12.72
CA ILE A 135 5.59 -10.32 -13.48
C ILE A 135 5.23 -9.10 -12.65
N SER A 136 5.21 -7.92 -13.26
CA SER A 136 4.94 -6.66 -12.58
C SER A 136 3.80 -5.88 -13.20
N TRP A 137 3.02 -5.26 -12.34
CA TRP A 137 1.98 -4.29 -12.69
C TRP A 137 2.29 -2.97 -11.99
N LYS A 138 2.12 -1.87 -12.71
CA LYS A 138 2.39 -0.53 -12.21
C LYS A 138 1.25 0.39 -12.63
N ASP A 139 0.86 1.29 -11.75
CA ASP A 139 -0.04 2.38 -12.11
C ASP A 139 0.73 3.43 -12.95
N ALA A 140 0.03 4.51 -13.30
CA ALA A 140 0.66 5.70 -13.85
C ALA A 140 1.87 6.15 -13.03
N SER A 141 2.91 6.60 -13.73
CA SER A 141 4.08 7.22 -13.12
C SER A 141 3.71 8.57 -12.50
N LEU A 142 4.34 8.90 -11.38
CA LEU A 142 4.16 10.16 -10.66
C LEU A 142 4.37 11.39 -11.57
N GLN A 143 5.29 11.31 -12.53
CA GLN A 143 5.58 12.41 -13.46
C GLN A 143 4.44 12.75 -14.42
N THR A 144 3.47 11.84 -14.59
CA THR A 144 2.30 12.12 -15.44
C THR A 144 1.31 13.06 -14.75
N ASN A 145 1.47 13.30 -13.44
CA ASN A 145 0.67 14.23 -12.66
C ASN A 145 1.55 15.20 -11.86
N LYS A 146 1.67 16.44 -12.35
CA LYS A 146 2.52 17.48 -11.73
C LYS A 146 2.11 17.84 -10.31
N GLU A 147 0.81 17.79 -9.98
CA GLU A 147 0.34 18.10 -8.63
C GLU A 147 0.77 17.02 -7.63
N TRP A 148 0.64 15.75 -8.02
CA TRP A 148 1.06 14.63 -7.18
C TRP A 148 2.58 14.60 -7.03
N LEU A 149 3.32 14.84 -8.12
CA LEU A 149 4.78 14.96 -8.08
C LEU A 149 5.21 16.03 -7.08
N ALA A 150 4.69 17.25 -7.20
CA ALA A 150 5.03 18.35 -6.29
C ALA A 150 4.68 18.04 -4.83
N ALA A 151 3.56 17.34 -4.59
CA ALA A 151 3.17 16.94 -3.24
C ALA A 151 4.18 15.94 -2.62
N VAL A 152 4.62 14.95 -3.39
CA VAL A 152 5.61 13.96 -2.95
C VAL A 152 7.00 14.59 -2.76
N GLU A 153 7.42 15.46 -3.69
CA GLU A 153 8.69 16.20 -3.56
C GLU A 153 8.71 17.06 -2.28
N LYS A 154 7.58 17.69 -1.96
CA LYS A 154 7.42 18.47 -0.73
C LYS A 154 7.57 17.60 0.52
N VAL A 155 7.02 16.38 0.51
CA VAL A 155 7.19 15.42 1.61
C VAL A 155 8.67 15.07 1.80
N TYR A 156 9.36 14.65 0.75
CA TYR A 156 10.79 14.31 0.82
C TYR A 156 11.65 15.50 1.26
N THR A 157 11.37 16.69 0.74
CA THR A 157 12.06 17.92 1.15
C THR A 157 11.83 18.23 2.64
N ALA A 158 10.61 18.04 3.13
CA ALA A 158 10.28 18.22 4.54
C ALA A 158 10.93 17.17 5.46
N MET A 159 11.25 15.99 4.93
CA MET A 159 12.07 14.96 5.59
C MET A 159 13.59 15.26 5.50
N GLY A 160 13.98 16.40 4.91
CA GLY A 160 15.38 16.78 4.74
C GLY A 160 16.10 16.06 3.59
N MET A 161 15.37 15.42 2.68
CA MET A 161 15.94 14.73 1.53
C MET A 161 16.05 15.67 0.32
N LYS A 162 17.19 15.64 -0.38
CA LYS A 162 17.38 16.33 -1.66
C LYS A 162 16.69 15.53 -2.77
N ILE A 163 15.90 16.19 -3.61
CA ILE A 163 15.40 15.59 -4.85
C ILE A 163 16.49 15.67 -5.93
N THR A 164 16.77 14.56 -6.61
CA THR A 164 17.77 14.52 -7.68
C THR A 164 17.38 13.48 -8.74
N GLU A 165 17.59 13.82 -10.01
CA GLU A 165 17.45 12.87 -11.12
C GLU A 165 18.70 11.99 -11.26
N ASN A 166 19.83 12.42 -10.68
CA ASN A 166 21.10 11.71 -10.75
C ASN A 166 21.18 10.63 -9.67
N LEU A 167 21.12 9.36 -10.09
CA LEU A 167 21.20 8.20 -9.19
C LEU A 167 22.52 8.10 -8.40
N MET A 168 23.56 8.83 -8.82
CA MET A 168 24.86 8.87 -8.16
C MET A 168 24.97 9.97 -7.10
N GLU A 169 23.98 10.87 -7.01
CA GLU A 169 23.93 11.91 -5.99
C GLU A 169 23.22 11.40 -4.73
N ASN A 170 23.64 11.92 -3.57
CA ASN A 170 22.90 11.72 -2.33
C ASN A 170 21.56 12.46 -2.41
N GLY A 171 20.50 11.72 -2.70
CA GLY A 171 19.15 12.24 -2.79
C GLY A 171 18.14 11.16 -3.19
N VAL A 172 16.89 11.57 -3.31
CA VAL A 172 15.80 10.71 -3.78
C VAL A 172 15.47 11.09 -5.22
N ASN A 173 15.57 10.11 -6.11
CA ASN A 173 14.95 10.20 -7.42
C ASN A 173 13.48 9.81 -7.29
N VAL A 174 12.57 10.74 -7.58
CA VAL A 174 11.11 10.53 -7.57
C VAL A 174 10.53 10.34 -8.97
N MET A 175 11.34 10.52 -10.01
CA MET A 175 10.96 10.35 -11.40
C MET A 175 10.64 8.89 -11.69
N ASP A 176 9.74 8.66 -12.65
CA ASP A 176 9.30 7.32 -13.07
C ASP A 176 8.72 6.41 -11.97
N LYS A 177 8.55 6.89 -10.73
CA LYS A 177 7.94 6.11 -9.65
C LYS A 177 6.45 5.94 -9.90
N PRO A 178 5.93 4.71 -9.95
CA PRO A 178 4.49 4.50 -10.04
C PRO A 178 3.81 4.87 -8.71
N ILE A 179 2.55 5.28 -8.77
CA ILE A 179 1.76 5.59 -7.55
C ILE A 179 1.61 4.35 -6.67
N THR A 180 1.28 3.21 -7.28
CA THR A 180 1.41 1.90 -6.66
C THR A 180 1.93 0.88 -7.68
N SER A 181 2.46 -0.22 -7.18
CA SER A 181 2.88 -1.34 -8.03
C SER A 181 2.66 -2.67 -7.33
N CYS A 182 2.67 -3.76 -8.09
CA CYS A 182 2.85 -5.08 -7.52
C CYS A 182 3.76 -5.95 -8.39
N VAL A 183 4.39 -6.93 -7.75
CA VAL A 183 5.24 -7.94 -8.40
C VAL A 183 4.83 -9.31 -7.90
N LEU A 184 4.58 -10.24 -8.82
CA LEU A 184 4.36 -11.66 -8.56
C LEU A 184 5.63 -12.43 -8.90
N GLU A 185 6.10 -13.27 -7.97
CA GLU A 185 7.15 -14.26 -8.21
C GLU A 185 6.53 -15.51 -8.85
N SER A 186 6.81 -15.71 -10.14
CA SER A 186 6.24 -16.78 -10.98
C SER A 186 7.20 -17.95 -11.24
N ASP A 187 8.45 -17.87 -10.82
CA ASP A 187 9.40 -18.99 -10.92
C ASP A 187 9.04 -20.12 -9.94
N THR A 188 8.58 -21.25 -10.48
CA THR A 188 8.20 -22.44 -9.70
C THR A 188 9.36 -23.07 -8.92
N ASN A 189 10.61 -22.77 -9.29
CA ASN A 189 11.80 -23.27 -8.59
C ASN A 189 12.23 -22.34 -7.45
N SER A 190 11.62 -21.16 -7.32
CA SER A 190 11.92 -20.19 -6.28
C SER A 190 11.18 -20.53 -4.98
N PRO A 191 11.83 -20.41 -3.80
CA PRO A 191 11.13 -20.50 -2.51
C PRO A 191 10.10 -19.38 -2.31
N ARG A 192 10.15 -18.35 -3.17
CA ARG A 192 9.21 -17.22 -3.20
C ARG A 192 8.07 -17.42 -4.20
N TYR A 193 8.00 -18.54 -4.93
CA TYR A 193 6.91 -18.82 -5.85
C TYR A 193 5.54 -18.54 -5.21
N GLY A 194 4.68 -17.81 -5.93
CA GLY A 194 3.36 -17.42 -5.45
C GLY A 194 3.36 -16.27 -4.43
N THR A 195 4.50 -15.60 -4.24
CA THR A 195 4.57 -14.37 -3.43
C THR A 195 4.22 -13.17 -4.31
N VAL A 196 3.24 -12.38 -3.87
CA VAL A 196 2.94 -11.07 -4.44
C VAL A 196 3.37 -9.98 -3.45
N SER A 197 4.16 -9.02 -3.92
CA SER A 197 4.50 -7.82 -3.17
C SER A 197 3.74 -6.63 -3.75
N PHE A 198 2.87 -6.02 -2.95
CA PHE A 198 2.15 -4.79 -3.27
C PHE A 198 2.85 -3.61 -2.60
N ASP A 199 3.22 -2.60 -3.38
CA ASP A 199 3.89 -1.39 -2.91
C ASP A 199 3.02 -0.16 -3.17
N GLY A 200 2.72 0.58 -2.11
CA GLY A 200 1.97 1.84 -2.15
C GLY A 200 2.69 2.95 -1.40
N SER A 201 4.02 2.96 -1.40
CA SER A 201 4.84 4.01 -0.76
C SER A 201 4.48 5.42 -1.21
N VAL A 202 4.34 5.65 -2.52
CA VAL A 202 3.92 6.94 -3.08
C VAL A 202 2.47 7.26 -2.72
N ALA A 203 1.56 6.29 -2.84
CA ALA A 203 0.16 6.46 -2.43
C ALA A 203 0.02 6.80 -0.94
N ALA A 204 0.86 6.23 -0.06
CA ALA A 204 0.88 6.55 1.36
C ALA A 204 1.27 8.01 1.61
N MET A 205 2.29 8.52 0.91
CA MET A 205 2.70 9.93 0.97
C MET A 205 1.61 10.88 0.50
N LEU A 206 0.88 10.50 -0.55
CA LEU A 206 -0.22 11.32 -1.08
C LEU A 206 -1.47 11.28 -0.19
N ASN A 207 -1.78 10.12 0.41
CA ASN A 207 -2.94 9.98 1.29
C ASN A 207 -2.74 10.65 2.67
N TYR A 208 -1.52 10.62 3.21
CA TYR A 208 -1.21 11.09 4.57
C TYR A 208 0.12 11.89 4.64
N PRO A 209 0.26 12.98 3.85
CA PRO A 209 1.52 13.72 3.75
C PRO A 209 2.01 14.28 5.10
N GLU A 210 1.08 14.64 5.99
CA GLU A 210 1.37 15.18 7.31
C GLU A 210 2.05 14.19 8.25
N ARG A 211 1.93 12.88 8.00
CA ARG A 211 2.55 11.84 8.85
C ARG A 211 4.04 11.71 8.60
N PHE A 212 4.52 12.12 7.43
CA PHE A 212 5.93 11.98 7.06
C PHE A 212 6.82 13.07 7.65
N VAL A 213 6.23 14.20 8.05
CA VAL A 213 6.98 15.37 8.53
C VAL A 213 7.13 15.30 10.06
N PRO A 214 8.37 15.32 10.60
CA PRO A 214 8.58 15.41 12.04
C PRO A 214 7.90 16.66 12.60
N LYS A 215 7.14 16.52 13.70
CA LYS A 215 6.58 17.69 14.40
C LYS A 215 7.76 18.45 15.03
N LYS A 216 7.95 19.71 14.61
CA LYS A 216 8.96 20.62 15.17
C LYS A 216 8.68 20.92 16.64
#